data_AF-A0A3S0ID92-F1
#
_entry.id   AF-A0A3S0ID92-F1
#
_cell.length_a   1.000
_cell.length_b   1.000
_cell.length_c   1.000
_cell.angle_alpha   90.00
_cell.angle_beta   90.00
_cell.angle_gamma   90.00
#
_symmetry.space_group_name_H-M   'P 1'
#
loop_
_entity.id
_entity.type
_entity.pdbx_description
1 polymer ?
#
loop_
_entity_poly.entity_id
_entity_poly.type
_entity_poly.pdbx_seq_one_letter_code
_entity_poly.pdbx_strand_id
1 'polypeptide(L)' 'MPQNIIRSKGWINLGDGMATLWNHTGQQLALEQAGTWQDPSQAFSEIVFIGQGMDPAALDTLLRGASQRRVSPAAFR' A
#
# COMPACT_ATOMS: atom_id res chain seq x y z
N MET A 1 7.48 -8.44 4.67
CA MET A 1 6.41 -9.19 3.98
C MET A 1 6.57 -10.67 4.26
N PRO A 2 5.50 -11.48 4.21
CA PRO A 2 5.58 -12.94 4.27
C PRO A 2 6.61 -13.48 3.25
N GLN A 3 7.41 -14.47 3.66
CA GLN A 3 8.52 -15.02 2.85
C GLN A 3 8.06 -15.67 1.54
N ASN A 4 6.80 -16.11 1.49
CA ASN A 4 6.20 -16.77 0.35
C ASN A 4 5.71 -15.78 -0.74
N ILE A 5 5.84 -14.47 -0.50
CA ILE A 5 5.59 -13.40 -1.47
C ILE A 5 6.92 -12.95 -2.07
N ILE A 6 7.06 -13.14 -3.38
CA ILE A 6 8.28 -12.83 -4.12
C ILE A 6 8.26 -11.38 -4.62
N ARG A 7 7.07 -10.90 -5.02
CA ARG A 7 6.87 -9.55 -5.55
C ARG A 7 5.48 -9.01 -5.20
N SER A 8 5.35 -7.70 -5.05
CA SER A 8 4.04 -7.04 -5.15
C SER A 8 4.13 -5.66 -5.78
N LYS A 9 3.04 -5.23 -6.42
CA LYS A 9 2.95 -3.92 -7.08
C LYS A 9 1.55 -3.37 -6.97
N GLY A 10 1.41 -2.06 -6.98
CA GLY A 10 0.10 -1.45 -7.04
C GLY A 10 0.08 0.04 -6.79
N TRP A 11 -1.12 0.55 -6.55
CA TRP A 11 -1.39 1.91 -6.13
C TRP A 11 -1.83 1.91 -4.68
N ILE A 12 -1.39 2.89 -3.90
CA ILE A 12 -1.90 3.13 -2.55
C ILE A 12 -2.36 4.57 -2.42
N ASN A 13 -3.50 4.74 -1.78
CA ASN A 13 -4.04 6.02 -1.35
C ASN A 13 -3.76 6.20 0.13
N LEU A 14 -2.89 7.17 0.46
CA LEU A 14 -2.50 7.49 1.84
C LEU A 14 -3.33 8.62 2.46
N GLY A 15 -4.31 9.16 1.73
CA GLY A 15 -5.16 10.27 2.18
C GLY A 15 -4.50 11.65 2.08
N ASP A 16 -3.35 11.76 1.42
CA ASP A 16 -2.60 13.00 1.19
C ASP A 16 -2.89 13.64 -0.18
N GLY A 17 -3.83 13.07 -0.94
CA GLY A 17 -4.16 13.51 -2.30
C GLY A 17 -3.17 13.04 -3.37
N MET A 18 -2.14 12.30 -3.00
CA MET A 18 -1.12 11.80 -3.91
C MET A 18 -1.39 10.34 -4.30
N ALA A 19 -1.19 10.03 -5.59
CA ALA A 19 -1.12 8.68 -6.09
C ALA A 19 0.28 8.12 -5.80
N THR A 20 0.37 7.14 -4.91
CA THR A 20 1.64 6.53 -4.52
C THR A 20 1.77 5.15 -5.14
N LEU A 21 2.86 4.90 -5.84
CA LEU A 21 3.23 3.59 -6.37
C LEU A 21 3.81 2.73 -5.26
N TRP A 22 3.27 1.52 -5.13
CA TRP A 22 3.83 0.43 -4.33
C TRP A 22 4.67 -0.47 -5.24
N ASN A 23 5.93 -0.69 -4.89
CA ASN A 23 6.78 -1.66 -5.60
C ASN A 23 7.64 -2.44 -4.59
N HIS A 24 7.39 -3.74 -4.49
CA HIS A 24 8.08 -4.64 -3.60
C HIS A 24 8.71 -5.79 -4.37
N THR A 25 9.97 -6.11 -4.11
CA THR A 25 10.66 -7.29 -4.66
C THR A 25 11.63 -7.84 -3.61
N GLY A 26 11.52 -9.13 -3.30
CA GLY A 26 12.34 -9.76 -2.25
C GLY A 26 12.07 -9.13 -0.87
N GLN A 27 13.07 -8.45 -0.30
CA GLN A 27 12.94 -7.73 0.97
C GLN A 27 12.82 -6.21 0.82
N GLN A 28 12.86 -5.71 -0.41
CA GLN A 28 12.84 -4.28 -0.69
C GLN A 28 11.43 -3.84 -1.00
N LEU A 29 10.96 -2.79 -0.31
CA LEU A 29 9.72 -2.06 -0.60
C LEU A 29 10.09 -0.61 -0.88
N ALA A 30 9.64 -0.10 -2.03
CA ALA A 30 9.73 1.29 -2.41
C ALA A 30 8.31 1.88 -2.55
N LEU A 31 8.16 3.10 -2.04
CA LEU A 31 6.99 3.95 -2.21
C LEU A 31 7.40 5.20 -2.95
N GLU A 32 6.77 5.45 -4.10
CA GLU A 32 7.11 6.57 -4.97
C GLU A 32 5.86 7.37 -5.31
N GLN A 33 5.89 8.69 -5.09
CA GLN A 33 4.79 9.55 -5.52
C GLN A 33 4.82 9.70 -7.04
N ALA A 34 3.71 9.34 -7.70
CA ALA A 34 3.57 9.46 -9.14
C ALA A 34 2.83 10.76 -9.57
N GLY A 35 2.36 11.54 -8.60
CA GLY A 35 1.60 12.77 -8.81
C GLY A 35 0.31 12.80 -8.00
N THR A 36 -0.58 13.73 -8.33
CA THR A 36 -1.91 13.83 -7.71
C THR A 36 -2.90 12.87 -8.38
N TRP A 37 -3.89 12.39 -7.62
CA TRP A 37 -5.05 11.74 -8.23
C TRP A 37 -5.79 12.74 -9.14
N GLN A 38 -6.23 12.30 -10.32
CA GLN A 38 -6.99 13.15 -11.23
C GLN A 38 -8.35 13.56 -10.63
N ASP A 39 -8.99 12.62 -9.94
CA ASP A 39 -10.17 12.85 -9.11
C ASP A 39 -9.91 12.26 -7.71
N PRO A 40 -9.68 13.10 -6.69
CA PRO A 40 -9.46 12.64 -5.32
C PRO A 40 -10.61 11.83 -4.74
N SER A 41 -11.84 12.03 -5.22
CA SER A 41 -13.02 11.26 -4.75
C SER A 41 -13.00 9.81 -5.21
N GLN A 42 -12.23 9.52 -6.26
CA GLN A 42 -12.03 8.19 -6.83
C GLN A 42 -10.70 7.55 -6.37
N ALA A 43 -9.97 8.16 -5.43
CA ALA A 43 -8.68 7.65 -4.98
C ALA A 43 -8.83 6.30 -4.26
N PHE A 44 -8.06 5.29 -4.69
CA PHE A 44 -8.16 3.91 -4.20
C PHE A 44 -6.79 3.32 -3.84
N SER A 45 -6.82 2.19 -3.14
CA SER A 45 -5.64 1.34 -2.93
C SER A 45 -5.89 -0.02 -3.54
N GLU A 46 -4.96 -0.49 -4.35
CA GLU A 46 -4.99 -1.80 -4.98
C GLU A 46 -3.56 -2.33 -5.09
N ILE A 47 -3.32 -3.54 -4.57
CA ILE A 47 -2.00 -4.18 -4.60
C ILE A 47 -2.17 -5.62 -5.10
N VAL A 48 -1.37 -5.98 -6.09
CA VAL A 48 -1.24 -7.35 -6.59
C VAL A 48 -0.03 -8.01 -5.95
N PHE A 49 -0.22 -9.20 -5.40
CA PHE A 49 0.83 -10.03 -4.79
C PHE A 49 1.15 -11.22 -5.70
N ILE A 50 2.45 -11.53 -5.82
CA ILE A 50 2.97 -12.65 -6.60
C ILE A 50 3.83 -13.50 -5.66
N GLY A 51 3.48 -14.77 -5.52
CA GLY A 51 4.09 -15.69 -4.58
C GLY A 51 3.59 -17.12 -4.76
N GLN A 52 4.03 -18.01 -3.87
CA GLN A 52 3.63 -19.42 -3.87
C GLN A 52 3.01 -19.78 -2.52
N GLY A 53 1.99 -20.65 -2.49
CA GLY A 53 1.34 -21.04 -1.22
C GLY A 53 0.83 -19.82 -0.43
N MET A 54 0.31 -18.81 -1.12
CA MET A 54 -0.19 -17.60 -0.49
C MET A 54 -1.47 -17.90 0.31
N ASP A 55 -1.55 -17.34 1.51
CA ASP A 55 -2.77 -17.33 2.33
C ASP A 55 -3.42 -15.93 2.23
N PRO A 56 -4.53 -15.79 1.47
CA PRO A 56 -5.21 -14.51 1.33
C PRO A 56 -5.72 -13.92 2.64
N ALA A 57 -6.12 -14.76 3.61
CA ALA A 57 -6.66 -14.28 4.89
C ALA A 57 -5.55 -13.70 5.77
N ALA A 58 -4.38 -14.33 5.80
CA ALA A 58 -3.20 -13.81 6.49
C ALA A 58 -2.72 -12.48 5.84
N LEU A 59 -2.76 -12.40 4.51
CA LEU A 59 -2.47 -11.18 3.76
C LEU A 59 -3.43 -10.04 4.09
N ASP A 60 -4.74 -10.30 4.08
CA ASP A 60 -5.76 -9.32 4.43
C ASP A 60 -5.59 -8.82 5.87
N THR A 61 -5.31 -9.74 6.81
CA THR A 61 -5.04 -9.40 8.21
C THR A 61 -3.82 -8.48 8.35
N LEU A 62 -2.72 -8.79 7.65
CA LEU A 62 -1.52 -7.96 7.62
C LEU A 62 -1.81 -6.54 7.11
N LEU A 63 -2.56 -6.43 6.01
CA LEU A 63 -2.89 -5.15 5.38
C LEU A 63 -3.88 -4.31 6.21
N ARG A 64 -4.85 -4.95 6.86
CA ARG A 64 -5.76 -4.28 7.81
C ARG A 64 -5.01 -3.63 8.97
N GLY A 65 -3.98 -4.30 9.49
CA GLY A 65 -3.13 -3.72 10.54
C GLY A 65 -2.42 -2.44 10.08
N ALA A 66 -2.04 -2.35 8.80
CA ALA A 66 -1.39 -1.17 8.24
C ALA A 66 -2.38 -0.03 7.94
N SER A 67 -3.60 -0.34 7.50
CA SER A 67 -4.62 0.67 7.14
C SER A 67 -5.31 1.31 8.35
N GLN A 68 -5.27 0.67 9.52
CA GLN A 68 -5.90 1.19 10.74
C GLN A 68 -5.05 2.24 11.48
N ARG A 69 -3.79 2.43 11.12
CA ARG A 69 -2.95 3.45 11.75
C ARG A 69 -3.28 4.83 11.17
N ARG A 70 -4.27 5.51 11.76
CA ARG A 70 -4.49 6.94 11.53
C ARG A 70 -3.19 7.68 11.85
N VAL A 71 -2.56 8.26 10.83
CA VAL A 71 -1.56 9.29 11.05
C VAL A 71 -2.35 10.53 11.43
N SER A 72 -2.33 10.90 12.71
CA SER A 72 -2.89 12.19 13.14
C SER A 72 -2.21 13.29 12.31
N PRO A 73 -2.96 14.25 11.74
CA PRO A 73 -2.33 15.40 11.13
C PRO A 73 -1.48 16.06 12.21
N ALA A 74 -0.21 16.32 11.90
CA ALA A 74 0.62 17.14 12.77
C ALA A 74 -0.14 18.44 13.03
N ALA A 75 -0.46 18.70 14.30
CA ALA A 75 -1.05 19.97 14.70
C ALA A 75 -0.04 21.06 14.38
N PHE A 76 -0.24 21.77 13.28
CA PHE A 76 0.46 23.02 13.02
C PHE A 76 -0.02 24.01 14.09
N ARG A 77 0.90 24.40 14.97
CA ARG A 77 0.77 25.58 15.83
C ARG A 77 1.46 26.75 15.15
#